data_AF-A0A5E4B5L9-F1
#
_entry.id   AF-A0A5E4B5L9-F1
#
_cell.length_a   1.000
_cell.length_b   1.000
_cell.length_c   1.000
_cell.angle_alpha   90.00
_cell.angle_beta   90.00
_cell.angle_gamma   90.00
#
_symmetry.space_group_name_H-M   'P 1'
#
loop_
_entity.id
_entity.type
_entity.pdbx_description
1 polymer ?
#
loop_
_entity_poly.entity_id
_entity_poly.type
_entity_poly.pdbx_seq_one_letter_code
_entity_poly.pdbx_strand_id
1 'polypeptide(L)'
;MAEAKLKHLSLPSGLLELCALLGAPQESLRGLEQAAQRRGIGSLSPLDPEVLSVFVPPFISKEDSQVAGASCGTLGKGRRRSFRKRREKPKMEHGKGGPGDPKGLDSADISIPGGVDLLALPQLCFPGGVCVASEPKEDQVHFLVLTDICGNRTYGVVAQYYRPLHDEYCFYNGKAHREPSGPPASAAGCFVPFAVCVVSKFPYYNSLKDCLSCLLTHLKLCKDFEVDNHIKDFASRLSLIPTPPPGPLHLVFNMKPLHVVFPSRADPQSPVIDLDLHLPLLCFSPEKVLQILTCILTEQRIVFFSSNWALLTLIAECFMVYLHPLQWQHTFVPILSAQMLDFIMAPTSFLMGCHLDHFEEVSKEADGLVLIDIDHGSVTCSKSSECDVDIPDIPLLAAQTFVQRVQNLRLHPELHLAHLGSSTDLNEGRARRRAWQQTLNCQIQHSALQLLVGIFREVKDHVNYEHRVFNSDEFLKTRAAGEQHFYKQVLDTYMFHSFLKARLNRTMDAFAQMDLDTQSEEDRCLIPAWTRPSGPPSARVAWLHWDR
;
A
#
# COMPACT_ATOMS: atom_id res chain seq x y z
N MET A 1 -14.95 44.85 -2.72
CA MET A 1 -13.72 44.59 -3.49
C MET A 1 -13.01 43.44 -2.82
N ALA A 2 -13.11 42.25 -3.41
CA ALA A 2 -12.46 41.04 -2.90
C ALA A 2 -11.16 40.85 -3.68
N GLU A 3 -10.03 40.85 -2.99
CA GLU A 3 -8.75 40.44 -3.56
C GLU A 3 -8.83 38.94 -3.91
N ALA A 4 -8.93 38.66 -5.21
CA ALA A 4 -8.70 37.33 -5.74
C ALA A 4 -7.23 36.98 -5.50
N LYS A 5 -6.95 36.13 -4.50
CA LYS A 5 -5.66 35.46 -4.37
C LYS A 5 -5.35 34.77 -5.69
N LEU A 6 -4.34 35.25 -6.41
CA LEU A 6 -3.72 34.49 -7.50
C LEU A 6 -3.34 33.12 -6.93
N LYS A 7 -4.05 32.07 -7.36
CA LYS A 7 -3.55 30.71 -7.22
C LYS A 7 -2.25 30.67 -8.02
N HIS A 8 -1.11 30.65 -7.32
CA HIS A 8 0.13 30.19 -7.90
C HIS A 8 -0.21 28.89 -8.65
N LEU A 9 0.11 28.83 -9.95
CA LEU A 9 0.04 27.61 -10.75
C LEU A 9 1.04 26.61 -10.13
N SER A 10 0.61 25.91 -9.08
CA SER A 10 1.32 24.77 -8.54
C SER A 10 1.37 23.73 -9.66
N LEU A 11 2.57 23.23 -9.99
CA LEU A 11 2.72 22.04 -10.81
C LEU A 11 1.71 20.97 -10.32
N PRO A 12 1.01 20.27 -11.23
CA PRO A 12 0.12 19.19 -10.81
C PRO A 12 0.92 18.23 -9.91
N SER A 13 0.34 17.88 -8.75
CA SER A 13 0.99 16.97 -7.81
C SER A 13 1.35 15.68 -8.53
N GLY A 14 2.64 15.42 -8.68
CA GLY A 14 3.16 14.19 -9.28
C GLY A 14 2.82 12.98 -8.43
N LEU A 15 2.90 11.79 -9.01
CA LEU A 15 2.62 10.56 -8.29
C LEU A 15 3.63 10.25 -7.17
N LEU A 16 4.88 10.67 -7.34
CA LEU A 16 5.98 10.36 -6.43
C LEU A 16 6.04 11.38 -5.28
N GLU A 17 6.04 10.89 -4.05
CA GLU A 17 6.36 11.68 -2.85
C GLU A 17 7.82 11.45 -2.44
N LEU A 18 8.28 10.19 -2.43
CA LEU A 18 9.63 9.81 -2.00
C LEU A 18 10.11 8.55 -2.72
N CYS A 19 11.40 8.50 -3.06
CA CYS A 19 12.08 7.27 -3.46
C CYS A 19 13.34 7.11 -2.60
N ALA A 20 13.51 5.97 -1.94
CA ALA A 20 14.64 5.71 -1.05
C ALA A 20 15.35 4.40 -1.38
N LEU A 21 16.67 4.39 -1.24
CA LEU A 21 17.50 3.20 -1.24
C LEU A 21 17.82 2.84 0.21
N LEU A 22 17.60 1.58 0.57
CA LEU A 22 17.83 1.04 1.90
C LEU A 22 18.73 -0.20 1.81
N GLY A 23 19.47 -0.48 2.88
CA GLY A 23 20.34 -1.64 2.98
C GLY A 23 21.17 -1.58 4.25
N ALA A 24 22.15 -2.47 4.37
CA ALA A 24 23.08 -2.46 5.50
C ALA A 24 24.11 -1.31 5.39
N PRO A 25 24.61 -0.78 6.53
CA PRO A 25 25.65 0.24 6.55
C PRO A 25 26.94 -0.24 5.89
N GLN A 26 27.62 0.65 5.15
CA GLN A 26 28.90 0.31 4.50
C GLN A 26 29.98 -0.14 5.50
N GLU A 27 29.94 0.36 6.74
CA GLU A 27 30.87 -0.05 7.81
C GLU A 27 30.62 -1.50 8.24
N SER A 28 29.37 -1.89 8.40
CA SER A 28 28.96 -3.26 8.75
C SER A 28 29.30 -4.25 7.65
N LEU A 29 29.09 -3.86 6.39
CA LEU A 29 29.43 -4.67 5.22
C LEU A 29 30.94 -4.95 5.13
N ARG A 30 31.79 -3.93 5.35
CA ARG A 30 33.25 -4.11 5.39
C ARG A 30 33.71 -5.02 6.51
N GLY A 31 33.07 -4.96 7.68
CA GLY A 31 33.36 -5.88 8.78
C GLY A 31 33.04 -7.33 8.42
N LEU A 32 31.94 -7.53 7.68
CA LEU A 32 31.46 -8.83 7.23
C LEU A 32 32.33 -9.42 6.11
N GLU A 33 32.82 -8.59 5.18
CA GLU A 33 33.84 -8.97 4.20
C GLU A 33 35.11 -9.49 4.86
N GLN A 34 35.60 -8.79 5.89
CA GLN A 34 36.80 -9.20 6.64
C GLN A 34 36.57 -10.47 7.45
N ALA A 35 35.35 -10.71 7.93
CA ALA A 35 34.98 -11.90 8.68
C ALA A 35 34.83 -13.13 7.78
N ALA A 36 34.17 -12.99 6.62
CA ALA A 36 33.99 -14.04 5.62
C ALA A 36 35.33 -14.55 5.06
N GLN A 37 36.33 -13.68 4.96
CA GLN A 37 37.70 -14.05 4.59
C GLN A 37 38.45 -14.85 5.67
N ARG A 38 38.00 -14.80 6.94
CA ARG A 38 38.72 -15.38 8.11
C ARG A 38 38.05 -16.61 8.71
N ARG A 39 36.74 -16.75 8.59
CA ARG A 39 35.97 -17.89 9.11
C ARG A 39 34.97 -18.29 8.02
N GLY A 40 34.94 -19.58 7.67
CA GLY A 40 33.92 -20.13 6.77
C GLY A 40 32.51 -19.73 7.21
N ILE A 41 31.59 -19.66 6.23
CA ILE A 41 30.25 -19.07 6.27
C ILE A 41 29.33 -19.80 7.27
N GLY A 42 29.57 -19.63 8.56
CA GLY A 42 28.67 -20.07 9.63
C GLY A 42 27.92 -18.87 10.18
N SER A 43 26.60 -18.82 9.91
CA SER A 43 25.57 -17.90 10.44
C SER A 43 26.09 -16.51 10.83
N LEU A 44 26.08 -15.60 9.85
CA LEU A 44 26.38 -14.19 10.09
C LEU A 44 25.22 -13.54 10.84
N SER A 45 25.53 -12.67 11.80
CA SER A 45 24.54 -11.93 12.58
C SER A 45 23.64 -11.07 11.69
N PRO A 46 22.34 -10.94 12.00
CA PRO A 46 21.45 -10.02 11.29
C PRO A 46 22.00 -8.59 11.34
N LEU A 47 21.85 -7.87 10.24
CA LEU A 47 22.30 -6.49 10.11
C LEU A 47 21.13 -5.54 10.35
N ASP A 48 21.43 -4.38 10.93
CA ASP A 48 20.43 -3.31 11.04
C ASP A 48 20.30 -2.58 9.70
N PRO A 49 19.09 -2.49 9.12
CA PRO A 49 18.88 -1.71 7.90
C PRO A 49 18.98 -0.22 8.18
N GLU A 50 19.53 0.54 7.23
CA GLU A 50 19.51 2.00 7.23
C GLU A 50 19.07 2.57 5.87
N VAL A 51 18.63 3.83 5.89
CA VAL A 51 18.38 4.59 4.66
C VAL A 51 19.73 5.06 4.10
N LEU A 52 20.12 4.53 2.94
CA LEU A 52 21.38 4.84 2.28
C LEU A 52 21.31 6.14 1.46
N SER A 53 20.21 6.32 0.72
CA SER A 53 19.95 7.53 -0.07
C SER A 53 18.45 7.81 -0.19
N VAL A 54 18.10 9.10 -0.28
CA VAL A 54 16.70 9.57 -0.43
C VAL A 54 16.62 10.57 -1.59
N PHE A 55 15.62 10.37 -2.44
CA PHE A 55 15.32 11.14 -3.64
C PHE A 55 13.89 11.68 -3.54
N VAL A 56 13.74 13.00 -3.41
CA VAL A 56 12.44 13.68 -3.21
C VAL A 56 12.24 14.75 -4.29
N PRO A 57 11.06 14.87 -4.91
CA PRO A 57 10.72 15.98 -5.79
C PRO A 57 10.71 17.35 -5.05
N PRO A 58 10.91 18.48 -5.75
CA PRO A 58 11.21 18.59 -7.17
C PRO A 58 12.70 18.37 -7.45
N PHE A 59 13.01 17.58 -8.47
CA PHE A 59 14.38 17.26 -8.90
C PHE A 59 14.96 18.35 -9.83
N ILE A 60 14.99 19.60 -9.38
CA ILE A 60 15.52 20.71 -10.21
C ILE A 60 17.05 20.71 -10.12
N SER A 61 17.74 20.56 -11.26
CA SER A 61 19.15 20.90 -11.41
C SER A 61 19.28 22.42 -11.58
N LYS A 62 20.30 23.04 -10.98
CA LYS A 62 20.52 24.50 -11.05
C LYS A 62 20.88 25.02 -12.45
N GLU A 63 21.07 24.15 -13.44
CA GLU A 63 21.58 24.53 -14.77
C GLU A 63 20.48 25.01 -15.72
N ASP A 64 19.22 24.59 -15.55
CA ASP A 64 18.11 24.99 -16.44
C ASP A 64 17.41 26.30 -16.04
N SER A 65 17.87 26.96 -14.97
CA SER A 65 17.30 28.25 -14.53
C SER A 65 17.96 29.48 -15.16
N GLN A 66 18.97 29.32 -16.04
CA GLN A 66 19.72 30.46 -16.61
C GLN A 66 19.19 31.00 -17.95
N VAL A 67 18.08 30.47 -18.51
CA VAL A 67 17.53 30.98 -19.78
C VAL A 67 16.30 31.89 -19.60
N ALA A 68 15.90 32.21 -18.36
CA ALA A 68 14.80 33.15 -18.11
C ALA A 68 15.13 34.18 -17.02
N GLY A 69 15.45 35.41 -17.45
CA GLY A 69 15.30 36.62 -16.62
C GLY A 69 16.57 37.14 -15.94
N ALA A 70 16.92 38.37 -16.30
CA ALA A 70 18.12 39.09 -15.87
C ALA A 70 18.09 39.60 -14.41
N SER A 71 19.30 39.74 -13.86
CA SER A 71 19.78 40.65 -12.79
C SER A 71 19.14 40.63 -11.39
N CYS A 72 19.85 40.06 -10.40
CA CYS A 72 20.19 40.75 -9.15
C CYS A 72 21.34 40.00 -8.43
N GLY A 73 22.27 40.74 -7.82
CA GLY A 73 23.59 40.28 -7.45
C GLY A 73 23.75 39.56 -6.10
N THR A 74 24.86 38.82 -6.04
CA THR A 74 25.71 38.45 -4.89
C THR A 74 25.21 37.47 -3.81
N LEU A 75 26.06 36.43 -3.66
CA LEU A 75 26.39 35.63 -2.47
C LEU A 75 25.45 34.50 -2.02
N GLY A 76 25.94 33.26 -2.20
CA GLY A 76 25.48 32.09 -1.44
C GLY A 76 25.78 30.76 -2.12
N LYS A 77 26.93 30.13 -1.81
CA LYS A 77 27.23 28.73 -2.20
C LYS A 77 26.19 27.79 -1.57
N GLY A 78 25.21 27.34 -2.36
CA GLY A 78 24.12 26.47 -1.92
C GLY A 78 24.30 24.99 -2.33
N ARG A 79 24.39 24.13 -1.30
CA ARG A 79 24.66 22.68 -1.23
C ARG A 79 23.83 21.79 -2.18
N ARG A 80 24.45 20.67 -2.61
CA ARG A 80 23.82 19.51 -3.25
C ARG A 80 22.75 18.92 -2.32
N ARG A 81 21.51 18.73 -2.81
CA ARG A 81 20.45 18.00 -2.11
C ARG A 81 20.48 16.52 -2.50
N SER A 82 21.49 15.82 -1.98
CA SER A 82 21.44 14.39 -1.70
C SER A 82 22.08 14.25 -0.33
N PHE A 83 21.30 13.84 0.67
CA PHE A 83 21.82 13.69 2.03
C PHE A 83 22.53 12.34 2.11
N ARG A 84 23.85 12.33 1.88
CA ARG A 84 24.72 11.23 2.29
C ARG A 84 25.25 11.55 3.68
N LYS A 85 24.88 10.75 4.69
CA LYS A 85 25.41 10.86 6.06
C LYS A 85 26.92 10.55 6.01
N ARG A 86 27.76 11.57 5.97
CA ARG A 86 29.23 11.44 6.07
C ARG A 86 29.65 11.75 7.50
N ARG A 87 30.05 10.73 8.27
CA ARG A 87 30.71 10.94 9.58
C ARG A 87 32.11 11.51 9.36
N GLU A 88 32.37 12.69 9.92
CA GLU A 88 33.73 13.22 10.10
C GLU A 88 34.37 12.53 11.33
N LYS A 89 35.64 12.12 11.19
CA LYS A 89 36.46 11.61 12.30
C LYS A 89 36.89 12.78 13.20
N PRO A 90 36.78 12.71 14.53
CA PRO A 90 37.41 13.70 15.39
C PRO A 90 38.92 13.46 15.44
N LYS A 91 39.70 14.52 15.23
CA LYS A 91 41.13 14.57 15.57
C LYS A 91 41.27 14.73 17.09
N MET A 92 42.22 14.00 17.64
CA MET A 92 42.62 14.02 19.04
C MET A 92 43.44 15.29 19.33
N GLU A 93 42.97 16.16 20.22
CA GLU A 93 43.81 17.17 20.88
C GLU A 93 43.52 17.18 22.39
N HIS A 94 44.62 17.29 23.14
CA HIS A 94 44.68 17.21 24.59
C HIS A 94 44.32 18.56 25.24
N GLY A 95 43.50 18.55 26.29
CA GLY A 95 43.28 19.72 27.15
C GLY A 95 42.39 19.43 28.35
N LYS A 96 42.89 19.70 29.55
CA LYS A 96 42.33 19.37 30.88
C LYS A 96 41.12 20.24 31.29
N GLY A 97 40.17 19.64 32.02
CA GLY A 97 39.55 20.26 33.22
C GLY A 97 38.02 20.29 33.35
N GLY A 98 37.48 19.60 34.37
CA GLY A 98 36.25 19.98 35.14
C GLY A 98 34.91 19.29 34.81
N PRO A 99 34.16 18.73 35.80
CA PRO A 99 32.94 17.95 35.56
C PRO A 99 31.66 18.80 35.63
N GLY A 100 30.71 18.55 34.71
CA GLY A 100 29.36 19.11 34.74
C GLY A 100 28.39 18.31 33.84
N ASP A 101 27.27 17.91 34.43
CA ASP A 101 26.08 17.16 34.00
C ASP A 101 25.82 16.82 32.52
N PRO A 102 25.21 15.64 32.21
CA PRO A 102 24.90 15.23 30.86
C PRO A 102 23.65 15.95 30.33
N LYS A 103 23.85 16.93 29.45
CA LYS A 103 22.78 17.43 28.56
C LYS A 103 22.59 16.45 27.41
N GLY A 104 21.34 16.03 27.21
CA GLY A 104 20.91 15.16 26.12
C GLY A 104 21.29 15.70 24.75
N LEU A 105 21.65 14.78 23.85
CA LEU A 105 21.89 15.07 22.45
C LEU A 105 20.55 15.33 21.76
N ASP A 106 20.34 16.58 21.33
CA ASP A 106 19.30 16.93 20.36
C ASP A 106 19.60 16.24 19.02
N SER A 107 18.80 15.23 18.70
CA SER A 107 18.67 14.67 17.36
C SER A 107 17.88 15.66 16.52
N ALA A 108 18.53 16.30 15.54
CA ALA A 108 17.86 17.24 14.64
C ALA A 108 16.75 16.54 13.83
N ASP A 109 15.50 16.95 14.06
CA ASP A 109 14.33 16.56 13.29
C ASP A 109 14.52 16.89 11.80
N ILE A 110 14.72 15.87 10.97
CA ILE A 110 14.73 15.99 9.53
C ILE A 110 13.29 15.84 9.05
N SER A 111 12.57 16.95 8.98
CA SER A 111 11.20 16.98 8.45
C SER A 111 11.19 16.77 6.92
N ILE A 112 10.85 15.57 6.47
CA ILE A 112 10.52 15.28 5.06
C ILE A 112 9.09 15.75 4.74
N PRO A 113 8.83 16.32 3.56
CA PRO A 113 7.47 16.62 3.13
C PRO A 113 6.62 15.34 3.10
N GLY A 114 5.46 15.33 3.78
CA GLY A 114 4.47 14.24 3.67
C GLY A 114 4.40 13.26 4.85
N GLY A 115 5.07 13.53 5.98
CA GLY A 115 4.86 12.75 7.22
C GLY A 115 5.44 11.33 7.21
N VAL A 116 6.25 10.98 6.22
CA VAL A 116 6.98 9.70 6.17
C VAL A 116 8.06 9.69 7.25
N ASP A 117 7.89 8.85 8.26
CA ASP A 117 8.91 8.62 9.28
C ASP A 117 10.06 7.78 8.69
N LEU A 118 11.17 8.45 8.41
CA LEU A 118 12.39 7.80 7.93
C LEU A 118 13.02 6.85 8.94
N LEU A 119 12.68 6.94 10.22
CA LEU A 119 13.22 6.06 11.25
C LEU A 119 12.54 4.68 11.20
N ALA A 120 11.23 4.64 10.95
CA ALA A 120 10.48 3.41 10.78
C ALA A 120 10.71 2.74 9.41
N LEU A 121 11.01 3.53 8.37
CA LEU A 121 11.09 3.04 6.98
C LEU A 121 12.08 1.87 6.76
N PRO A 122 13.30 1.85 7.33
CA PRO A 122 14.21 0.70 7.23
C PRO A 122 13.61 -0.61 7.73
N GLN A 123 12.95 -0.58 8.89
CA GLN A 123 12.33 -1.77 9.48
C GLN A 123 11.13 -2.23 8.67
N LEU A 124 10.36 -1.32 8.07
CA LEU A 124 9.25 -1.67 7.19
C LEU A 124 9.69 -2.16 5.80
N CYS A 125 10.85 -1.72 5.31
CA CYS A 125 11.44 -2.22 4.06
C CYS A 125 12.14 -3.58 4.24
N PHE A 126 12.50 -3.94 5.46
CA PHE A 126 13.06 -5.24 5.83
C PHE A 126 12.37 -5.77 7.09
N PRO A 127 11.07 -6.12 7.02
CA PRO A 127 10.28 -6.46 8.21
C PRO A 127 10.75 -7.76 8.89
N GLY A 128 11.40 -8.67 8.13
CA GLY A 128 12.10 -9.86 8.65
C GLY A 128 13.59 -9.64 8.95
N GLY A 129 14.07 -8.40 8.95
CA GLY A 129 15.49 -8.06 9.13
C GLY A 129 16.35 -8.23 7.87
N VAL A 130 17.62 -7.82 7.97
CA VAL A 130 18.60 -7.91 6.88
C VAL A 130 19.54 -9.09 7.13
N CYS A 131 19.44 -10.10 6.26
CA CYS A 131 20.27 -11.31 6.35
C CYS A 131 21.09 -11.49 5.08
N VAL A 132 22.40 -11.76 5.25
CA VAL A 132 23.30 -12.10 4.15
C VAL A 132 23.01 -13.52 3.67
N ALA A 133 22.93 -13.71 2.37
CA ALA A 133 22.70 -15.01 1.74
C ALA A 133 23.99 -15.57 1.14
N SER A 134 24.13 -16.90 1.13
CA SER A 134 25.23 -17.61 0.45
C SER A 134 25.03 -17.73 -1.07
N GLU A 135 23.83 -17.43 -1.54
CA GLU A 135 23.42 -17.50 -2.95
C GLU A 135 22.45 -16.34 -3.25
N PRO A 136 22.35 -15.91 -4.52
CA PRO A 136 21.43 -14.84 -4.88
C PRO A 136 19.99 -15.35 -4.76
N LYS A 137 19.14 -14.61 -4.04
CA LYS A 137 17.71 -14.89 -3.94
C LYS A 137 16.94 -14.13 -5.02
N GLU A 138 15.73 -14.61 -5.30
CA GLU A 138 14.78 -13.91 -6.18
C GLU A 138 14.40 -12.53 -5.61
N ASP A 139 14.05 -11.62 -6.51
CA ASP A 139 13.58 -10.29 -6.11
C ASP A 139 12.23 -10.41 -5.43
N GLN A 140 12.10 -9.75 -4.29
CA GLN A 140 10.86 -9.75 -3.52
C GLN A 140 10.24 -8.35 -3.54
N VAL A 141 8.92 -8.28 -3.66
CA VAL A 141 8.18 -7.02 -3.61
C VAL A 141 7.11 -7.12 -2.55
N HIS A 142 7.02 -6.12 -1.70
CA HIS A 142 5.93 -5.95 -0.75
C HIS A 142 5.47 -4.49 -0.72
N PHE A 143 4.38 -4.23 -0.01
CA PHE A 143 3.68 -2.95 -0.07
C PHE A 143 3.48 -2.40 1.32
N LEU A 144 3.57 -1.08 1.46
CA LEU A 144 3.45 -0.39 2.74
C LEU A 144 2.28 0.59 2.70
N VAL A 145 1.67 0.81 3.86
CA VAL A 145 0.73 1.91 4.07
C VAL A 145 1.21 2.68 5.28
N LEU A 146 1.54 3.94 5.05
CA LEU A 146 2.05 4.85 6.07
C LEU A 146 0.95 5.86 6.38
N THR A 147 0.53 5.91 7.63
CA THR A 147 -0.56 6.78 8.09
C THR A 147 0.03 7.94 8.89
N ASP A 148 -0.31 9.17 8.52
CA ASP A 148 0.12 10.36 9.26
C ASP A 148 -0.74 10.60 10.51
N ILE A 149 -0.34 11.58 11.33
CA ILE A 149 -1.07 11.97 12.56
C ILE A 149 -2.50 12.47 12.31
N CYS A 150 -2.83 12.84 11.06
CA CYS A 150 -4.15 13.31 10.65
C CYS A 150 -5.01 12.17 10.08
N GLY A 151 -4.49 10.94 10.02
CA GLY A 151 -5.16 9.78 9.42
C GLY A 151 -5.05 9.70 7.89
N ASN A 152 -4.25 10.57 7.25
CA ASN A 152 -4.02 10.46 5.81
C ASN A 152 -3.06 9.31 5.53
N ARG A 153 -3.35 8.54 4.48
CA ARG A 153 -2.55 7.40 4.05
C ARG A 153 -1.67 7.78 2.87
N THR A 154 -0.42 7.33 2.93
CA THR A 154 0.50 7.27 1.80
C THR A 154 0.92 5.82 1.58
N TYR A 155 1.25 5.47 0.34
CA TYR A 155 1.35 4.09 -0.11
C TYR A 155 2.75 3.83 -0.64
N GLY A 156 3.43 2.84 -0.08
CA GLY A 156 4.78 2.44 -0.45
C GLY A 156 4.79 1.15 -1.26
N VAL A 157 5.69 1.07 -2.24
CA VAL A 157 6.06 -0.19 -2.89
C VAL A 157 7.55 -0.40 -2.68
N VAL A 158 7.92 -1.54 -2.12
CA VAL A 158 9.29 -1.88 -1.78
C VAL A 158 9.72 -3.04 -2.65
N ALA A 159 10.84 -2.88 -3.37
CA ALA A 159 11.46 -3.95 -4.13
C ALA A 159 12.83 -4.28 -3.54
N GLN A 160 12.96 -5.50 -3.03
CA GLN A 160 14.18 -6.05 -2.45
C GLN A 160 14.93 -6.87 -3.50
N TYR A 161 16.23 -6.66 -3.59
CA TYR A 161 17.11 -7.36 -4.53
C TYR A 161 18.47 -7.63 -3.88
N TYR A 162 19.14 -8.70 -4.30
CA TYR A 162 20.43 -9.10 -3.75
C TYR A 162 21.57 -8.68 -4.69
N ARG A 163 22.66 -8.16 -4.10
CA ARG A 163 23.92 -7.88 -4.80
C ARG A 163 25.08 -8.67 -4.18
N PRO A 164 26.07 -9.12 -4.97
CA PRO A 164 27.26 -9.74 -4.41
C PRO A 164 28.07 -8.71 -3.61
N LEU A 165 28.61 -9.13 -2.46
CA LEU A 165 29.58 -8.36 -1.66
C LEU A 165 30.93 -8.23 -2.37
N HIS A 166 31.28 -9.21 -3.21
CA HIS A 166 32.54 -9.22 -3.94
C HIS A 166 32.27 -8.85 -5.39
N ASP A 167 32.50 -7.58 -5.73
CA ASP A 167 32.68 -7.18 -7.12
C ASP A 167 34.14 -7.47 -7.47
N GLU A 168 34.40 -8.54 -8.21
CA GLU A 168 35.75 -8.97 -8.63
C GLU A 168 36.45 -7.97 -9.59
N TYR A 169 36.01 -6.71 -9.61
CA TYR A 169 36.56 -5.61 -10.40
C TYR A 169 36.80 -4.33 -9.61
N CYS A 170 37.05 -4.43 -8.31
CA CYS A 170 37.67 -3.33 -7.55
C CYS A 170 39.16 -3.18 -7.90
N PHE A 171 39.46 -2.65 -9.10
CA PHE A 171 40.80 -2.14 -9.42
C PHE A 171 41.06 -0.86 -8.63
N TYR A 172 41.68 -0.99 -7.46
CA TYR A 172 42.55 0.06 -6.94
C TYR A 172 44.01 -0.38 -7.08
N ASN A 173 44.79 0.48 -7.72
CA ASN A 173 46.19 0.38 -8.15
C ASN A 173 46.43 -0.34 -9.48
N GLY A 174 46.68 0.48 -10.51
CA GLY A 174 47.02 0.09 -11.88
C GLY A 174 48.31 -0.72 -11.99
N LYS A 175 48.24 -2.01 -11.69
CA LYS A 175 49.10 -3.03 -12.27
C LYS A 175 48.21 -4.15 -12.80
N ALA A 176 47.94 -4.07 -14.10
CA ALA A 176 47.33 -5.16 -14.85
C ALA A 176 48.31 -6.34 -14.87
N HIS A 177 48.05 -7.36 -14.07
CA HIS A 177 48.57 -8.69 -14.34
C HIS A 177 47.70 -9.76 -13.68
N ARG A 178 46.92 -10.48 -14.49
CA ARG A 178 46.89 -11.94 -14.41
C ARG A 178 46.21 -12.57 -15.62
N GLU A 179 46.90 -13.58 -16.16
CA GLU A 179 46.39 -14.54 -17.14
C GLU A 179 45.36 -15.48 -16.49
N PRO A 180 44.41 -16.04 -17.27
CA PRO A 180 43.40 -16.95 -16.77
C PRO A 180 43.99 -18.36 -16.65
N SER A 181 44.15 -18.89 -15.43
CA SER A 181 44.42 -20.31 -15.22
C SER A 181 43.59 -20.87 -14.07
N GLY A 182 42.61 -21.70 -14.45
CA GLY A 182 41.88 -22.63 -13.58
C GLY A 182 40.61 -22.08 -12.92
N PRO A 183 39.54 -22.89 -12.77
CA PRO A 183 38.39 -22.52 -11.95
C PRO A 183 38.79 -22.58 -10.47
N PRO A 184 38.60 -21.53 -9.67
CA PRO A 184 38.82 -21.64 -8.24
C PRO A 184 37.69 -22.50 -7.64
N ALA A 185 38.07 -23.56 -6.95
CA ALA A 185 37.17 -24.32 -6.11
C ALA A 185 36.64 -23.43 -4.96
N SER A 186 35.31 -23.28 -4.88
CA SER A 186 34.53 -22.84 -3.71
C SER A 186 34.94 -21.53 -3.02
N ALA A 187 34.74 -20.39 -3.70
CA ALA A 187 34.47 -19.13 -3.00
C ALA A 187 32.96 -18.88 -3.08
N ALA A 188 32.21 -19.36 -2.09
CA ALA A 188 30.78 -19.07 -2.01
C ALA A 188 30.60 -17.54 -1.85
N GLY A 189 30.08 -16.90 -2.90
CA GLY A 189 29.83 -15.46 -2.91
C GLY A 189 28.79 -15.11 -1.85
N CYS A 190 29.09 -14.12 -1.01
CA CYS A 190 28.10 -13.58 -0.07
C CYS A 190 27.25 -12.53 -0.79
N PHE A 191 25.93 -12.59 -0.62
CA PHE A 191 24.97 -11.68 -1.23
C PHE A 191 24.26 -10.88 -0.15
N VAL A 192 24.20 -9.56 -0.35
CA VAL A 192 23.56 -8.62 0.56
C VAL A 192 22.27 -8.10 -0.06
N PRO A 193 21.17 -8.06 0.70
CA PRO A 193 19.93 -7.48 0.22
C PRO A 193 19.96 -5.95 0.31
N PHE A 194 19.43 -5.32 -0.72
CA PHE A 194 19.12 -3.90 -0.81
C PHE A 194 17.64 -3.75 -1.14
N ALA A 195 17.05 -2.62 -0.77
CA ALA A 195 15.66 -2.32 -1.08
C ALA A 195 15.52 -0.93 -1.70
N VAL A 196 14.69 -0.83 -2.75
CA VAL A 196 14.22 0.46 -3.26
C VAL A 196 12.76 0.61 -2.85
N CYS A 197 12.45 1.67 -2.09
CA CYS A 197 11.11 2.01 -1.66
C CYS A 197 10.62 3.25 -2.42
N VAL A 198 9.47 3.12 -3.09
CA VAL A 198 8.77 4.24 -3.74
C VAL A 198 7.49 4.53 -2.97
N VAL A 199 7.33 5.75 -2.49
CA VAL A 199 6.14 6.24 -1.79
C VAL A 199 5.34 7.17 -2.69
N SER A 200 4.04 6.92 -2.77
CA SER A 200 3.06 7.68 -3.52
C SER A 200 1.90 8.10 -2.63
N LYS A 201 1.24 9.20 -3.00
CA LYS A 201 -0.03 9.62 -2.39
C LYS A 201 -1.20 8.68 -2.71
N PHE A 202 -1.09 7.86 -3.75
CA PHE A 202 -2.17 6.98 -4.21
C PHE A 202 -1.71 5.52 -4.29
N PRO A 203 -2.62 4.55 -4.10
CA PRO A 203 -2.29 3.13 -3.99
C PRO A 203 -2.03 2.46 -5.36
N TYR A 204 -1.04 2.97 -6.10
CA TYR A 204 -0.61 2.43 -7.40
C TYR A 204 0.29 1.20 -7.26
N TYR A 205 -0.20 0.16 -6.57
CA TYR A 205 0.58 -1.01 -6.19
C TYR A 205 1.16 -1.77 -7.38
N ASN A 206 0.30 -2.26 -8.30
CA ASN A 206 0.75 -3.02 -9.46
C ASN A 206 1.60 -2.18 -10.43
N SER A 207 1.21 -0.93 -10.65
CA SER A 207 1.90 0.00 -11.55
C SER A 207 3.31 0.31 -11.04
N LEU A 208 3.45 0.64 -9.76
CA LEU A 208 4.76 0.94 -9.16
C LEU A 208 5.62 -0.31 -8.99
N LYS A 209 5.02 -1.48 -8.75
CA LYS A 209 5.72 -2.77 -8.79
C LYS A 209 6.31 -3.04 -10.17
N ASP A 210 5.54 -2.84 -11.24
CA ASP A 210 6.05 -2.96 -12.61
C ASP A 210 7.15 -1.94 -12.88
N CYS A 211 7.01 -0.72 -12.37
CA CYS A 211 8.05 0.30 -12.49
C CYS A 211 9.37 -0.12 -11.84
N LEU A 212 9.30 -0.59 -10.59
CA LEU A 212 10.45 -1.07 -9.84
C LEU A 212 11.06 -2.32 -10.50
N SER A 213 10.25 -3.20 -11.06
CA SER A 213 10.74 -4.37 -11.80
C SER A 213 11.63 -3.96 -12.98
N CYS A 214 11.25 -2.94 -13.75
CA CYS A 214 12.10 -2.39 -14.81
C CYS A 214 13.35 -1.67 -14.27
N LEU A 215 13.31 -1.09 -13.06
CA LEU A 215 14.50 -0.50 -12.45
C LEU A 215 15.50 -1.59 -12.03
N LEU A 216 15.02 -2.66 -11.38
CA LEU A 216 15.86 -3.72 -10.83
C LEU A 216 16.70 -4.43 -11.91
N THR A 217 16.17 -4.58 -13.13
CA THR A 217 16.94 -5.15 -14.25
C THR A 217 18.20 -4.34 -14.57
N HIS A 218 18.16 -3.02 -14.39
CA HIS A 218 19.33 -2.15 -14.55
C HIS A 218 20.23 -2.16 -13.32
N LEU A 219 19.65 -2.15 -12.11
CA LEU A 219 20.42 -2.11 -10.86
C LEU A 219 21.27 -3.36 -10.63
N LYS A 220 20.79 -4.53 -11.07
CA LYS A 220 21.55 -5.79 -10.97
C LYS A 220 22.82 -5.82 -11.82
N LEU A 221 22.86 -5.04 -12.89
CA LEU A 221 23.95 -5.04 -13.87
C LEU A 221 24.92 -3.85 -13.70
N CYS A 222 24.51 -2.81 -12.97
CA CYS A 222 25.31 -1.61 -12.79
C CYS A 222 26.30 -1.71 -11.64
N LYS A 223 27.37 -0.91 -11.69
CA LYS A 223 28.39 -0.87 -10.64
C LYS A 223 27.88 -0.12 -9.41
N ASP A 224 28.42 -0.42 -8.23
CA ASP A 224 27.95 0.16 -6.96
C ASP A 224 27.90 1.69 -6.96
N PHE A 225 28.86 2.36 -7.60
CA PHE A 225 28.90 3.82 -7.67
C PHE A 225 27.85 4.45 -8.61
N GLU A 226 27.20 3.64 -9.45
CA GLU A 226 26.18 4.08 -10.42
C GLU A 226 24.75 3.92 -9.89
N VAL A 227 24.55 3.11 -8.85
CA VAL A 227 23.23 2.78 -8.27
C VAL A 227 22.43 4.04 -7.95
N ASP A 228 23.02 4.96 -7.19
CA ASP A 228 22.34 6.21 -6.81
C ASP A 228 21.92 7.04 -8.02
N ASN A 229 22.72 7.06 -9.10
CA ASN A 229 22.40 7.82 -10.31
C ASN A 229 21.21 7.19 -11.04
N HIS A 230 21.20 5.85 -11.18
CA HIS A 230 20.08 5.15 -11.80
C HIS A 230 18.77 5.31 -11.02
N ILE A 231 18.82 5.24 -9.69
CA ILE A 231 17.64 5.46 -8.84
C ILE A 231 17.19 6.93 -8.92
N LYS A 232 18.12 7.89 -8.95
CA LYS A 232 17.81 9.30 -9.13
C LYS A 232 17.12 9.58 -10.47
N ASP A 233 17.62 9.01 -11.57
CA ASP A 233 17.04 9.16 -12.90
C ASP A 233 15.69 8.45 -13.04
N PHE A 234 15.50 7.37 -12.30
CA PHE A 234 14.20 6.72 -12.17
C PHE A 234 13.21 7.59 -11.37
N ALA A 235 13.62 8.11 -10.22
CA ALA A 235 12.80 8.96 -9.38
C ALA A 235 12.42 10.27 -10.09
N SER A 236 13.35 10.87 -10.84
CA SER A 236 13.06 12.05 -11.65
C SER A 236 12.01 11.76 -12.72
N ARG A 237 12.11 10.64 -13.43
CA ARG A 237 11.10 10.21 -14.41
C ARG A 237 9.73 9.95 -13.77
N LEU A 238 9.67 9.25 -12.63
CA LEU A 238 8.41 9.02 -11.92
C LEU A 238 7.77 10.32 -11.42
N SER A 239 8.57 11.31 -11.01
CA SER A 239 8.03 12.61 -10.55
C SER A 239 7.33 13.42 -11.63
N LEU A 240 7.63 13.13 -12.90
CA LEU A 240 6.98 13.75 -14.05
C LEU A 240 5.64 13.11 -14.40
N ILE A 241 5.29 11.97 -13.78
CA ILE A 241 4.01 11.31 -14.03
C ILE A 241 2.91 12.08 -13.28
N PRO A 242 1.94 12.69 -13.99
CA PRO A 242 0.82 13.36 -13.35
C PRO A 242 -0.15 12.32 -12.78
N THR A 243 -0.95 12.74 -11.82
CA THR A 243 -2.09 11.93 -11.36
C THR A 243 -3.11 11.79 -12.50
N PRO A 244 -3.51 10.57 -12.90
CA PRO A 244 -4.55 10.38 -13.91
C PRO A 244 -5.86 11.08 -13.52
N PRO A 245 -6.51 11.81 -14.44
CA PRO A 245 -7.79 12.44 -14.13
C PRO A 245 -8.88 11.37 -13.91
N PRO A 246 -9.87 11.62 -13.04
CA PRO A 246 -11.02 10.73 -12.92
C PRO A 246 -11.77 10.56 -14.24
N GLY A 247 -12.24 9.34 -14.51
CA GLY A 247 -12.96 8.95 -15.71
C GLY A 247 -12.32 7.78 -16.47
N PRO A 248 -12.66 7.59 -17.76
CA PRO A 248 -12.29 6.40 -18.53
C PRO A 248 -10.85 6.40 -19.04
N LEU A 249 -10.13 7.52 -18.91
CA LEU A 249 -8.81 7.69 -19.51
C LEU A 249 -7.71 7.31 -18.53
N HIS A 250 -7.11 6.14 -18.73
CA HIS A 250 -5.91 5.70 -18.00
C HIS A 250 -4.63 6.32 -18.56
N LEU A 251 -3.61 6.46 -17.72
CA LEU A 251 -2.30 6.95 -18.13
C LEU A 251 -1.38 5.78 -18.47
N VAL A 252 -0.67 5.87 -19.60
CA VAL A 252 0.34 4.88 -19.99
C VAL A 252 1.73 5.49 -19.91
N PHE A 253 2.59 4.89 -19.12
CA PHE A 253 3.99 5.26 -18.93
C PHE A 253 4.89 4.19 -19.54
N ASN A 254 5.68 4.59 -20.54
CA ASN A 254 6.52 3.67 -21.29
C ASN A 254 7.89 3.54 -20.61
N MET A 255 8.15 2.39 -19.99
CA MET A 255 9.43 2.09 -19.38
C MET A 255 9.88 0.69 -19.78
N LYS A 256 10.75 0.64 -20.80
CA LYS A 256 11.19 -0.60 -21.44
C LYS A 256 11.66 -1.64 -20.41
N PRO A 257 11.23 -2.91 -20.54
CA PRO A 257 10.44 -3.47 -21.63
C PRO A 257 8.91 -3.29 -21.51
N LEU A 258 8.40 -2.63 -20.45
CA LEU A 258 6.98 -2.59 -20.10
C LEU A 258 6.27 -1.29 -20.50
N HIS A 259 5.00 -1.41 -20.87
CA HIS A 259 4.03 -0.31 -20.90
C HIS A 259 3.22 -0.34 -19.60
N VAL A 260 3.62 0.49 -18.63
CA VAL A 260 2.99 0.56 -17.31
C VAL A 260 1.73 1.41 -17.42
N VAL A 261 0.59 0.91 -16.96
CA VAL A 261 -0.69 1.62 -17.03
C VAL A 261 -1.10 2.02 -15.63
N PHE A 262 -1.19 3.31 -15.37
CA PHE A 262 -1.72 3.87 -14.13
C PHE A 262 -3.24 4.04 -14.27
N PRO A 263 -4.06 3.27 -13.55
CA PRO A 263 -5.50 3.35 -13.64
C PRO A 263 -6.04 4.68 -13.11
N SER A 264 -7.20 5.04 -13.63
CA SER A 264 -7.93 6.25 -13.26
C SER A 264 -9.07 5.87 -12.32
N ARG A 265 -9.47 6.81 -11.49
CA ARG A 265 -10.65 6.65 -10.62
C ARG A 265 -11.90 6.74 -11.47
N ALA A 266 -12.97 6.04 -11.09
CA ALA A 266 -14.26 6.17 -11.76
C ALA A 266 -14.81 7.61 -11.67
N ASP A 267 -14.70 8.22 -10.48
CA ASP A 267 -15.08 9.59 -10.18
C ASP A 267 -14.14 10.19 -9.11
N PRO A 268 -14.23 11.49 -8.79
CA PRO A 268 -13.32 12.13 -7.82
C PRO A 268 -13.33 11.52 -6.40
N GLN A 269 -14.46 10.97 -5.96
CA GLN A 269 -14.65 10.36 -4.64
C GLN A 269 -14.31 8.87 -4.62
N SER A 270 -14.39 8.19 -5.76
CA SER A 270 -13.99 6.79 -5.88
C SER A 270 -12.51 6.55 -5.59
N PRO A 271 -12.16 5.41 -4.96
CA PRO A 271 -10.77 5.03 -4.72
C PRO A 271 -10.05 4.70 -6.04
N VAL A 272 -8.72 4.84 -6.03
CA VAL A 272 -7.87 4.26 -7.07
C VAL A 272 -7.78 2.76 -6.82
N ILE A 273 -8.00 1.93 -7.84
CA ILE A 273 -7.92 0.48 -7.73
C ILE A 273 -6.82 0.01 -8.68
N ASP A 274 -5.64 -0.27 -8.14
CA ASP A 274 -4.48 -0.81 -8.86
C ASP A 274 -3.99 -2.11 -8.22
N LEU A 275 -4.93 -2.93 -7.76
CA LEU A 275 -4.71 -4.24 -7.13
C LEU A 275 -5.77 -5.25 -7.57
N ASP A 276 -5.47 -6.53 -7.39
CA ASP A 276 -6.28 -7.64 -7.84
C ASP A 276 -7.34 -7.96 -6.77
N LEU A 277 -8.58 -7.47 -6.92
CA LEU A 277 -9.61 -7.55 -5.88
C LEU A 277 -10.13 -8.96 -5.60
N HIS A 278 -9.70 -9.97 -6.36
CA HIS A 278 -10.10 -11.36 -6.16
C HIS A 278 -9.22 -12.11 -5.15
N LEU A 279 -8.13 -11.50 -4.68
CA LEU A 279 -7.18 -12.18 -3.78
C LEU A 279 -7.84 -12.71 -2.49
N PRO A 280 -8.72 -11.98 -1.76
CA PRO A 280 -9.41 -12.55 -0.60
C PRO A 280 -10.27 -13.77 -0.95
N LEU A 281 -10.88 -13.78 -2.13
CA LEU A 281 -11.71 -14.90 -2.60
C LEU A 281 -10.89 -16.13 -3.02
N LEU A 282 -9.58 -15.98 -3.22
CA LEU A 282 -8.65 -17.09 -3.43
C LEU A 282 -8.10 -17.65 -2.12
N CYS A 283 -7.95 -16.79 -1.10
CA CYS A 283 -7.40 -17.19 0.21
C CYS A 283 -8.47 -17.70 1.18
N PHE A 284 -9.71 -17.23 1.05
CA PHE A 284 -10.79 -17.51 1.99
C PHE A 284 -12.06 -17.98 1.27
N SER A 285 -12.80 -18.89 1.91
CA SER A 285 -14.18 -19.19 1.51
C SER A 285 -15.06 -17.93 1.60
N PRO A 286 -16.11 -17.77 0.78
CA PRO A 286 -17.02 -16.62 0.83
C PRO A 286 -17.58 -16.32 2.23
N GLU A 287 -17.84 -17.36 3.03
CA GLU A 287 -18.33 -17.27 4.40
C GLU A 287 -17.29 -16.63 5.33
N LYS A 288 -16.01 -16.98 5.17
CA LYS A 288 -14.89 -16.37 5.90
C LYS A 288 -14.64 -14.94 5.47
N VAL A 289 -14.80 -14.61 4.18
CA VAL A 289 -14.75 -13.22 3.71
C VAL A 289 -15.84 -12.38 4.37
N LEU A 290 -17.06 -12.91 4.48
CA LEU A 290 -18.15 -12.26 5.22
C LEU A 290 -17.82 -12.12 6.71
N GLN A 291 -17.28 -13.15 7.36
CA GLN A 291 -16.86 -13.08 8.77
C GLN A 291 -15.82 -11.98 9.01
N ILE A 292 -14.83 -11.84 8.11
CA ILE A 292 -13.82 -10.79 8.19
C ILE A 292 -14.45 -9.41 7.97
N LEU A 293 -15.34 -9.27 6.98
CA LEU A 293 -16.10 -8.04 6.76
C LEU A 293 -16.94 -7.67 8.00
N THR A 294 -17.55 -8.64 8.68
CA THR A 294 -18.25 -8.39 9.95
C THR A 294 -17.29 -7.80 10.97
N CYS A 295 -16.12 -8.44 11.20
CA CYS A 295 -15.13 -7.95 12.16
C CYS A 295 -14.75 -6.50 11.88
N ILE A 296 -14.59 -6.14 10.60
CA ILE A 296 -14.27 -4.78 10.19
C ILE A 296 -15.48 -3.83 10.38
N LEU A 297 -16.70 -4.24 10.02
CA LEU A 297 -17.91 -3.44 10.21
C LEU A 297 -18.25 -3.19 11.68
N THR A 298 -17.86 -4.11 12.56
CA THR A 298 -17.99 -3.98 14.03
C THR A 298 -16.75 -3.36 14.69
N GLU A 299 -15.79 -2.88 13.90
CA GLU A 299 -14.55 -2.24 14.37
C GLU A 299 -13.78 -3.06 15.41
N GLN A 300 -13.54 -4.35 15.14
CA GLN A 300 -12.72 -5.20 16.00
C GLN A 300 -11.22 -4.87 15.91
N ARG A 301 -10.42 -5.40 16.85
CA ARG A 301 -8.96 -5.41 16.78
C ARG A 301 -8.50 -6.61 15.94
N ILE A 302 -8.05 -6.35 14.73
CA ILE A 302 -7.78 -7.37 13.71
C ILE A 302 -6.28 -7.45 13.40
N VAL A 303 -5.73 -8.66 13.40
CA VAL A 303 -4.37 -8.95 12.96
C VAL A 303 -4.40 -9.98 11.83
N PHE A 304 -3.92 -9.59 10.65
CA PHE A 304 -3.66 -10.50 9.54
C PHE A 304 -2.28 -11.15 9.66
N PHE A 305 -2.18 -12.43 9.28
CA PHE A 305 -0.94 -13.19 9.25
C PHE A 305 -0.75 -13.82 7.87
N SER A 306 0.51 -13.83 7.41
CA SER A 306 0.95 -14.56 6.23
C SER A 306 2.46 -14.73 6.27
N SER A 307 2.97 -15.80 5.68
CA SER A 307 4.40 -15.96 5.37
C SER A 307 4.83 -15.09 4.19
N ASN A 308 3.88 -14.44 3.50
CA ASN A 308 4.13 -13.54 2.38
C ASN A 308 3.73 -12.10 2.73
N TRP A 309 4.74 -11.26 2.97
CA TRP A 309 4.57 -9.84 3.27
C TRP A 309 3.73 -9.07 2.24
N ALA A 310 3.78 -9.46 0.96
CA ALA A 310 2.98 -8.81 -0.06
C ALA A 310 1.48 -9.06 0.12
N LEU A 311 1.09 -10.28 0.54
CA LEU A 311 -0.31 -10.64 0.71
C LEU A 311 -0.96 -9.87 1.86
N LEU A 312 -0.23 -9.61 2.95
CA LEU A 312 -0.75 -8.84 4.09
C LEU A 312 -1.38 -7.51 3.64
N THR A 313 -0.62 -6.70 2.90
CA THR A 313 -1.09 -5.40 2.41
C THR A 313 -2.14 -5.53 1.32
N LEU A 314 -1.95 -6.44 0.35
CA LEU A 314 -2.90 -6.60 -0.75
C LEU A 314 -4.28 -7.07 -0.27
N ILE A 315 -4.33 -8.04 0.64
CA ILE A 315 -5.58 -8.56 1.21
C ILE A 315 -6.25 -7.49 2.09
N ALA A 316 -5.50 -6.84 2.97
CA ALA A 316 -6.02 -5.77 3.82
C ALA A 316 -6.63 -4.63 2.99
N GLU A 317 -5.96 -4.21 1.91
CA GLU A 317 -6.48 -3.19 0.99
C GLU A 317 -7.69 -3.65 0.18
N CYS A 318 -7.76 -4.93 -0.22
CA CYS A 318 -8.97 -5.46 -0.85
C CYS A 318 -10.20 -5.26 0.05
N PHE A 319 -10.08 -5.55 1.34
CA PHE A 319 -11.17 -5.33 2.29
C PHE A 319 -11.52 -3.85 2.46
N MET A 320 -10.53 -2.95 2.46
CA MET A 320 -10.79 -1.49 2.46
C MET A 320 -11.58 -1.06 1.21
N VAL A 321 -11.26 -1.62 0.04
CA VAL A 321 -11.98 -1.35 -1.20
C VAL A 321 -13.40 -1.95 -1.19
N TYR A 322 -13.59 -3.12 -0.58
CA TYR A 322 -14.92 -3.74 -0.45
C TYR A 322 -15.87 -2.91 0.41
N LEU A 323 -15.35 -2.18 1.40
CA LEU A 323 -16.13 -1.34 2.30
C LEU A 323 -16.62 -0.05 1.64
N HIS A 324 -16.03 0.37 0.52
CA HIS A 324 -16.40 1.64 -0.11
C HIS A 324 -17.92 1.71 -0.42
N PRO A 325 -18.63 2.78 -0.01
CA PRO A 325 -18.11 4.09 0.43
C PRO A 325 -17.93 4.26 1.96
N LEU A 326 -18.12 3.22 2.76
CA LEU A 326 -17.72 3.25 4.18
C LEU A 326 -16.20 3.42 4.29
N GLN A 327 -15.77 4.09 5.35
CA GLN A 327 -14.36 4.40 5.58
C GLN A 327 -13.93 3.92 6.96
N TRP A 328 -12.92 3.06 6.99
CA TRP A 328 -12.23 2.67 8.22
C TRP A 328 -11.58 3.89 8.88
N GLN A 329 -11.97 4.19 10.12
CA GLN A 329 -11.55 5.39 10.86
C GLN A 329 -10.36 5.14 11.80
N HIS A 330 -9.95 3.88 11.96
CA HIS A 330 -8.95 3.49 12.96
C HIS A 330 -7.57 3.25 12.34
N THR A 331 -6.61 2.90 13.20
CA THR A 331 -5.25 2.54 12.81
C THR A 331 -5.26 1.44 11.75
N PHE A 332 -4.52 1.66 10.67
CA PHE A 332 -4.37 0.73 9.55
C PHE A 332 -2.90 0.62 9.19
N VAL A 333 -2.28 -0.50 9.58
CA VAL A 333 -0.84 -0.77 9.39
C VAL A 333 -0.67 -2.21 8.90
N PRO A 334 -0.81 -2.46 7.59
CA PRO A 334 -0.85 -3.83 7.08
C PRO A 334 0.44 -4.64 7.25
N ILE A 335 1.56 -3.99 7.59
CA ILE A 335 2.83 -4.65 7.89
C ILE A 335 3.43 -4.04 9.14
N LEU A 336 3.59 -4.86 10.17
CA LEU A 336 4.43 -4.61 11.33
C LEU A 336 5.75 -5.38 11.18
N SER A 337 6.86 -4.71 11.52
CA SER A 337 8.13 -5.38 11.74
C SER A 337 8.17 -6.01 13.14
N ALA A 338 9.12 -6.92 13.39
CA ALA A 338 9.30 -7.52 14.72
C ALA A 338 9.50 -6.47 15.84
N GLN A 339 10.12 -5.33 15.54
CA GLN A 339 10.35 -4.24 16.52
C GLN A 339 9.11 -3.41 16.81
N MET A 340 8.01 -3.65 16.10
CA MET A 340 6.77 -2.89 16.15
C MET A 340 5.60 -3.72 16.68
N LEU A 341 5.86 -4.93 17.20
CA LEU A 341 4.80 -5.82 17.68
C LEU A 341 4.05 -5.24 18.88
N ASP A 342 4.69 -4.41 19.71
CA ASP A 342 4.04 -3.75 20.85
C ASP A 342 2.79 -2.94 20.47
N PHE A 343 2.65 -2.51 19.21
CA PHE A 343 1.46 -1.80 18.74
C PHE A 343 0.18 -2.64 18.80
N ILE A 344 0.26 -3.97 18.83
CA ILE A 344 -0.92 -4.85 18.97
C ILE A 344 -1.62 -4.71 20.32
N MET A 345 -0.92 -4.18 21.33
CA MET A 345 -1.50 -3.91 22.65
C MET A 345 -2.38 -2.65 22.67
N ALA A 346 -2.52 -1.95 21.54
CA ALA A 346 -3.38 -0.78 21.46
C ALA A 346 -4.83 -1.11 21.92
N PRO A 347 -5.41 -0.31 22.82
CA PRO A 347 -6.75 -0.60 23.37
C PRO A 347 -7.87 -0.25 22.39
N THR A 348 -7.57 0.55 21.36
CA THR A 348 -8.51 0.95 20.31
C THR A 348 -8.56 -0.09 19.20
N SER A 349 -9.63 -0.08 18.42
CA SER A 349 -9.73 -0.86 17.18
C SER A 349 -8.56 -0.57 16.25
N PHE A 350 -8.13 -1.58 15.51
CA PHE A 350 -7.06 -1.46 14.52
C PHE A 350 -7.13 -2.61 13.52
N LEU A 351 -6.48 -2.41 12.38
CA LEU A 351 -6.19 -3.47 11.43
C LEU A 351 -4.69 -3.45 11.18
N MET A 352 -4.02 -4.51 11.64
CA MET A 352 -2.58 -4.68 11.52
C MET A 352 -2.24 -5.98 10.79
N GLY A 353 -1.01 -6.13 10.32
CA GLY A 353 -0.54 -7.39 9.74
C GLY A 353 0.86 -7.76 10.20
N CYS A 354 1.08 -9.05 10.47
CA CYS A 354 2.34 -9.59 10.99
C CYS A 354 2.79 -10.79 10.14
N HIS A 355 4.08 -11.11 10.19
CA HIS A 355 4.55 -12.40 9.67
C HIS A 355 3.93 -13.55 10.46
N LEU A 356 3.70 -14.68 9.79
CA LEU A 356 3.18 -15.89 10.45
C LEU A 356 4.08 -16.38 11.58
N ASP A 357 5.40 -16.13 11.52
CA ASP A 357 6.34 -16.50 12.60
C ASP A 357 6.00 -15.86 13.95
N HIS A 358 5.28 -14.74 13.96
CA HIS A 358 4.88 -14.03 15.18
C HIS A 358 3.48 -14.45 15.69
N PHE A 359 2.80 -15.40 15.05
CA PHE A 359 1.44 -15.80 15.42
C PHE A 359 1.33 -16.24 16.89
N GLU A 360 2.26 -17.09 17.34
CA GLU A 360 2.28 -17.63 18.70
C GLU A 360 2.59 -16.60 19.79
N GLU A 361 3.30 -15.54 19.43
CA GLU A 361 3.62 -14.39 20.30
C GLU A 361 2.39 -13.48 20.38
N VAL A 362 1.88 -13.03 19.23
CA VAL A 362 0.73 -12.11 19.13
C VAL A 362 -0.54 -12.71 19.74
N SER A 363 -0.80 -14.01 19.53
CA SER A 363 -1.99 -14.68 20.08
C SER A 363 -2.05 -14.74 21.60
N LYS A 364 -0.91 -14.53 22.28
CA LYS A 364 -0.78 -14.52 23.74
C LYS A 364 -0.64 -13.11 24.31
N GLU A 365 -0.35 -12.13 23.48
CA GLU A 365 -0.02 -10.77 23.93
C GLU A 365 -1.24 -9.98 24.40
N ALA A 366 -2.40 -10.14 23.74
CA ALA A 366 -3.61 -9.42 24.10
C ALA A 366 -4.88 -10.26 23.92
N ASP A 367 -5.80 -10.11 24.87
CA ASP A 367 -7.15 -10.68 24.79
C ASP A 367 -8.01 -9.94 23.77
N GLY A 368 -8.94 -10.66 23.14
CA GLY A 368 -9.93 -10.10 22.22
C GLY A 368 -9.39 -9.64 20.86
N LEU A 369 -8.26 -10.19 20.41
CA LEU A 369 -7.77 -10.03 19.04
C LEU A 369 -8.45 -11.02 18.09
N VAL A 370 -8.87 -10.53 16.92
CA VAL A 370 -9.27 -11.37 15.79
C VAL A 370 -8.03 -11.67 14.95
N LEU A 371 -7.63 -12.93 14.93
CA LEU A 371 -6.43 -13.43 14.27
C LEU A 371 -6.82 -14.09 12.95
N ILE A 372 -6.37 -13.52 11.83
CA ILE A 372 -6.72 -13.98 10.48
C ILE A 372 -5.48 -14.54 9.80
N ASP A 373 -5.45 -15.85 9.57
CA ASP A 373 -4.39 -16.51 8.81
C ASP A 373 -4.78 -16.57 7.33
N ILE A 374 -4.06 -15.80 6.50
CA ILE A 374 -4.28 -15.71 5.05
C ILE A 374 -3.84 -17.00 4.35
N ASP A 375 -2.80 -17.66 4.84
CA ASP A 375 -2.19 -18.81 4.17
C ASP A 375 -3.07 -20.06 4.33
N HIS A 376 -3.70 -20.21 5.49
CA HIS A 376 -4.63 -21.30 5.80
C HIS A 376 -6.11 -20.93 5.63
N GLY A 377 -6.41 -19.67 5.33
CA GLY A 377 -7.78 -19.19 5.13
C GLY A 377 -8.65 -19.24 6.39
N SER A 378 -8.04 -19.04 7.57
CA SER A 378 -8.70 -19.23 8.86
C SER A 378 -8.89 -17.94 9.65
N VAL A 379 -9.92 -17.90 10.49
CA VAL A 379 -10.25 -16.79 11.38
C VAL A 379 -10.44 -17.38 12.78
N THR A 380 -9.65 -16.90 13.72
CA THR A 380 -9.65 -17.34 15.13
C THR A 380 -9.60 -16.13 16.04
N CYS A 381 -9.89 -16.32 17.33
CA CYS A 381 -9.81 -15.27 18.33
C CYS A 381 -8.75 -15.65 19.37
N SER A 382 -7.97 -14.68 19.84
CA SER A 382 -7.06 -14.88 20.98
C SER A 382 -7.88 -15.33 22.20
N LYS A 383 -7.43 -16.38 22.89
CA LYS A 383 -8.17 -16.99 24.02
C LYS A 383 -8.37 -15.96 25.13
N SER A 384 -9.61 -15.57 25.42
CA SER A 384 -9.93 -14.95 26.70
C SER A 384 -10.44 -16.01 27.68
N SER A 385 -10.13 -15.83 28.96
CA SER A 385 -10.52 -16.77 30.01
C SER A 385 -12.02 -16.73 30.34
N GLU A 386 -12.79 -15.77 29.83
CA GLU A 386 -14.20 -15.58 30.21
C GLU A 386 -15.16 -15.09 29.10
N CYS A 387 -14.74 -14.81 27.86
CA CYS A 387 -15.64 -14.40 26.77
C CYS A 387 -15.07 -14.84 25.41
N ASP A 388 -15.71 -15.81 24.76
CA ASP A 388 -15.48 -16.03 23.33
C ASP A 388 -15.84 -14.71 22.61
N VAL A 389 -14.98 -14.20 21.73
CA VAL A 389 -15.33 -13.03 20.92
C VAL A 389 -16.37 -13.51 19.92
N ASP A 390 -17.64 -13.40 20.30
CA ASP A 390 -18.78 -13.80 19.47
C ASP A 390 -18.91 -12.81 18.32
N ILE A 391 -18.29 -13.15 17.18
CA ILE A 391 -18.39 -12.37 15.95
C ILE A 391 -19.82 -12.57 15.42
N PRO A 392 -20.67 -11.54 15.38
CA PRO A 392 -22.03 -11.69 14.89
C PRO A 392 -22.06 -12.07 13.41
N ASP A 393 -23.11 -12.77 13.00
CA ASP A 393 -23.35 -13.02 11.58
C ASP A 393 -23.91 -11.77 10.89
N ILE A 394 -23.51 -11.57 9.63
CA ILE A 394 -24.14 -10.59 8.73
C ILE A 394 -25.60 -11.01 8.47
N PRO A 395 -26.52 -10.05 8.30
CA PRO A 395 -27.90 -10.31 7.90
C PRO A 395 -28.04 -11.38 6.80
N LEU A 396 -28.82 -12.42 7.06
CA LEU A 396 -28.78 -13.69 6.32
C LEU A 396 -29.01 -13.50 4.81
N LEU A 397 -29.98 -12.67 4.44
CA LEU A 397 -30.31 -12.42 3.04
C LEU A 397 -29.17 -11.72 2.29
N ALA A 398 -28.52 -10.75 2.94
CA ALA A 398 -27.38 -10.02 2.37
C ALA A 398 -26.17 -10.96 2.19
N ALA A 399 -25.90 -11.80 3.20
CA ALA A 399 -24.88 -12.83 3.16
C ALA A 399 -25.11 -13.83 2.01
N GLN A 400 -26.30 -14.44 1.92
CA GLN A 400 -26.64 -15.41 0.87
C GLN A 400 -26.51 -14.81 -0.53
N THR A 401 -26.98 -13.58 -0.72
CA THR A 401 -26.88 -12.88 -2.00
C THR A 401 -25.41 -12.66 -2.40
N PHE A 402 -24.57 -12.25 -1.46
CA PHE A 402 -23.13 -12.07 -1.70
C PHE A 402 -22.45 -13.40 -2.06
N VAL A 403 -22.68 -14.45 -1.27
CA VAL A 403 -22.10 -15.78 -1.51
C VAL A 403 -22.48 -16.31 -2.90
N GLN A 404 -23.78 -16.25 -3.25
CA GLN A 404 -24.25 -16.67 -4.56
C GLN A 404 -23.59 -15.90 -5.71
N ARG A 405 -23.42 -14.58 -5.58
CA ARG A 405 -22.77 -13.77 -6.62
C ARG A 405 -21.29 -14.09 -6.76
N VAL A 406 -20.59 -14.20 -5.64
CA VAL A 406 -19.15 -14.51 -5.61
C VAL A 406 -18.85 -15.90 -6.17
N GLN A 407 -19.68 -16.90 -5.85
CA GLN A 407 -19.54 -18.26 -6.39
C GLN A 407 -19.67 -18.34 -7.92
N ASN A 408 -20.37 -17.38 -8.53
CA ASN A 408 -20.53 -17.28 -9.98
C ASN A 408 -19.37 -16.53 -10.67
N LEU A 409 -18.42 -15.97 -9.91
CA LEU A 409 -17.28 -15.26 -10.48
C LEU A 409 -16.24 -16.23 -11.04
N ARG A 410 -15.64 -15.84 -12.17
CA ARG A 410 -14.51 -16.56 -12.76
C ARG A 410 -13.21 -16.02 -12.18
N LEU A 411 -12.76 -16.61 -11.07
CA LEU A 411 -11.59 -16.13 -10.33
C LEU A 411 -10.25 -16.49 -10.99
N HIS A 412 -10.22 -17.52 -11.84
CA HIS A 412 -8.97 -18.01 -12.45
C HIS A 412 -8.83 -17.53 -13.90
N PRO A 413 -7.86 -16.64 -14.20
CA PRO A 413 -7.69 -16.10 -15.56
C PRO A 413 -7.30 -17.20 -16.56
N GLU A 414 -6.50 -18.17 -16.12
CA GLU A 414 -6.01 -19.27 -16.97
C GLU A 414 -7.15 -20.09 -17.58
N LEU A 415 -8.25 -20.29 -16.86
CA LEU A 415 -9.43 -21.00 -17.39
C LEU A 415 -10.06 -20.25 -18.56
N HIS A 416 -10.06 -18.92 -18.53
CA HIS A 416 -10.56 -18.10 -19.63
C HIS A 416 -9.60 -18.10 -20.82
N LEU A 417 -8.30 -18.17 -20.56
CA LEU A 417 -7.25 -18.10 -21.58
C LEU A 417 -6.88 -19.45 -22.20
N ALA A 418 -7.30 -20.57 -21.61
CA ALA A 418 -6.91 -21.93 -22.03
C ALA A 418 -7.18 -22.27 -23.50
N HIS A 419 -8.15 -21.62 -24.15
CA HIS A 419 -8.49 -21.84 -25.56
C HIS A 419 -7.72 -20.92 -26.52
N LEU A 420 -6.97 -19.95 -26.01
CA LEU A 420 -6.23 -18.96 -26.80
C LEU A 420 -4.77 -19.38 -26.96
N GLY A 421 -4.18 -19.03 -28.11
CA GLY A 421 -2.74 -19.16 -28.31
C GLY A 421 -1.94 -18.26 -27.37
N SER A 422 -0.71 -18.69 -27.03
CA SER A 422 0.23 -17.88 -26.25
C SER A 422 0.56 -16.58 -26.97
N SER A 423 0.60 -15.45 -26.24
CA SER A 423 0.99 -14.16 -26.83
C SER A 423 2.51 -14.11 -27.04
N THR A 424 2.93 -13.58 -28.19
CA THR A 424 4.34 -13.33 -28.52
C THR A 424 4.79 -11.92 -28.12
N ASP A 425 3.86 -11.04 -27.77
CA ASP A 425 4.11 -9.68 -27.28
C ASP A 425 3.79 -9.59 -25.78
N LEU A 426 4.81 -9.31 -24.98
CA LEU A 426 4.70 -9.18 -23.52
C LEU A 426 3.66 -8.14 -23.09
N ASN A 427 3.55 -7.02 -23.80
CA ASN A 427 2.62 -5.95 -23.46
C ASN A 427 1.18 -6.31 -23.85
N GLU A 428 0.99 -7.04 -24.96
CA GLU A 428 -0.32 -7.54 -25.36
C GLU A 428 -0.87 -8.54 -24.35
N GLY A 429 -0.06 -9.52 -23.93
CA GLY A 429 -0.43 -10.49 -22.90
C GLY A 429 -0.80 -9.82 -21.57
N ARG A 430 -0.01 -8.82 -21.15
CA ARG A 430 -0.30 -8.02 -19.94
C ARG A 430 -1.55 -7.16 -20.07
N ALA A 431 -1.79 -6.54 -21.23
CA ALA A 431 -3.00 -5.78 -21.50
C ALA A 431 -4.25 -6.66 -21.42
N ARG A 432 -4.19 -7.89 -21.96
CA ARG A 432 -5.25 -8.88 -21.88
C ARG A 432 -5.55 -9.27 -20.42
N ARG A 433 -4.51 -9.58 -19.62
CA ARG A 433 -4.68 -9.88 -18.18
C ARG A 433 -5.31 -8.70 -17.44
N ARG A 434 -4.88 -7.48 -17.75
CA ARG A 434 -5.44 -6.26 -17.12
C ARG A 434 -6.91 -6.05 -17.47
N ALA A 435 -7.32 -6.21 -18.73
CA ALA A 435 -8.71 -6.07 -19.13
C ALA A 435 -9.63 -7.09 -18.43
N TRP A 436 -9.16 -8.33 -18.31
CA TRP A 436 -9.84 -9.35 -17.51
C TRP A 436 -9.92 -8.94 -16.03
N GLN A 437 -8.81 -8.49 -15.44
CA GLN A 437 -8.75 -8.08 -14.04
C GLN A 437 -9.67 -6.89 -13.74
N GLN A 438 -9.73 -5.90 -14.64
CA GLN A 438 -10.64 -4.75 -14.51
C GLN A 438 -12.10 -5.20 -14.51
N THR A 439 -12.47 -6.12 -15.42
CA THR A 439 -13.82 -6.68 -15.47
C THR A 439 -14.17 -7.39 -14.17
N LEU A 440 -13.26 -8.23 -13.66
CA LEU A 440 -13.47 -8.97 -12.42
C LEU A 440 -13.52 -8.03 -11.20
N ASN A 441 -12.65 -7.02 -11.14
CA ASN A 441 -12.66 -6.01 -10.08
C ASN A 441 -14.01 -5.28 -10.04
N CYS A 442 -14.54 -4.86 -11.18
CA CYS A 442 -15.87 -4.23 -11.26
C CYS A 442 -16.98 -5.14 -10.72
N GLN A 443 -16.97 -6.43 -11.06
CA GLN A 443 -17.96 -7.40 -10.58
C GLN A 443 -17.87 -7.62 -9.06
N ILE A 444 -16.65 -7.70 -8.52
CA ILE A 444 -16.41 -7.86 -7.08
C ILE A 444 -16.85 -6.60 -6.32
N GLN A 445 -16.47 -5.42 -6.79
CA GLN A 445 -16.91 -4.16 -6.18
C GLN A 445 -18.42 -4.00 -6.19
N HIS A 446 -19.07 -4.34 -7.31
CA HIS A 446 -20.52 -4.32 -7.40
C HIS A 446 -21.17 -5.29 -6.39
N SER A 447 -20.58 -6.48 -6.20
CA SER A 447 -21.08 -7.47 -5.24
C SER A 447 -20.88 -7.01 -3.79
N ALA A 448 -19.73 -6.43 -3.46
CA ALA A 448 -19.46 -5.86 -2.15
C ALA A 448 -20.36 -4.64 -1.84
N LEU A 449 -20.53 -3.73 -2.79
CA LEU A 449 -21.42 -2.57 -2.63
C LEU A 449 -22.88 -2.99 -2.44
N GLN A 450 -23.33 -4.01 -3.16
CA GLN A 450 -24.68 -4.54 -2.98
C GLN A 450 -24.85 -5.23 -1.61
N LEU A 451 -23.83 -5.91 -1.10
CA LEU A 451 -23.83 -6.42 0.28
C LEU A 451 -24.06 -5.28 1.27
N LEU A 452 -23.31 -4.19 1.15
CA LEU A 452 -23.46 -3.01 2.03
C LEU A 452 -24.86 -2.40 1.92
N VAL A 453 -25.40 -2.24 0.70
CA VAL A 453 -26.78 -1.80 0.50
C VAL A 453 -27.76 -2.75 1.15
N GLY A 454 -27.57 -4.06 1.01
CA GLY A 454 -28.40 -5.07 1.68
C GLY A 454 -28.39 -4.95 3.21
N ILE A 455 -27.26 -4.54 3.80
CA ILE A 455 -27.12 -4.37 5.25
C ILE A 455 -27.75 -3.06 5.74
N PHE A 456 -27.55 -1.95 5.02
CA PHE A 456 -27.84 -0.60 5.52
C PHE A 456 -28.99 0.13 4.82
N ARG A 457 -29.65 -0.48 3.82
CA ARG A 457 -30.73 0.16 3.04
C ARG A 457 -31.80 0.80 3.92
N GLU A 458 -32.25 0.09 4.94
CA GLU A 458 -33.40 0.48 5.79
C GLU A 458 -33.03 1.56 6.82
N VAL A 459 -31.75 1.94 6.94
CA VAL A 459 -31.33 3.04 7.81
C VAL A 459 -32.04 4.34 7.44
N LYS A 460 -32.27 4.59 6.14
CA LYS A 460 -32.91 5.82 5.65
C LYS A 460 -34.34 5.99 6.17
N ASP A 461 -35.03 4.89 6.46
CA ASP A 461 -36.43 4.89 6.89
C ASP A 461 -36.58 5.32 8.35
N HIS A 462 -35.48 5.28 9.12
CA HIS A 462 -35.40 5.67 10.53
C HIS A 462 -34.61 6.97 10.74
N VAL A 463 -34.32 7.72 9.66
CA VAL A 463 -33.65 9.02 9.72
C VAL A 463 -34.69 10.15 9.65
N ASN A 464 -34.69 11.01 10.67
CA ASN A 464 -35.43 12.25 10.65
C ASN A 464 -34.53 13.37 10.07
N TYR A 465 -34.82 13.80 8.84
CA TYR A 465 -34.06 14.84 8.15
C TYR A 465 -34.27 16.25 8.71
N GLU A 466 -35.42 16.52 9.34
CA GLU A 466 -35.71 17.83 9.91
C GLU A 466 -34.89 18.06 11.18
N HIS A 467 -34.85 17.05 12.05
CA HIS A 467 -34.10 17.10 13.31
C HIS A 467 -32.66 16.61 13.16
N ARG A 468 -32.29 16.07 11.99
CA ARG A 468 -30.98 15.48 11.69
C ARG A 468 -30.56 14.37 12.67
N VAL A 469 -31.50 13.52 13.05
CA VAL A 469 -31.29 12.42 14.01
C VAL A 469 -31.69 11.09 13.40
N PHE A 470 -31.10 10.02 13.94
CA PHE A 470 -31.42 8.64 13.60
C PHE A 470 -32.01 7.95 14.83
N ASN A 471 -33.13 7.25 14.66
CA ASN A 471 -33.78 6.52 15.73
C ASN A 471 -33.26 5.07 15.80
N SER A 472 -32.17 4.86 16.54
CA SER A 472 -31.53 3.54 16.69
C SER A 472 -32.45 2.52 17.34
N ASP A 473 -33.24 2.91 18.34
CA ASP A 473 -34.14 2.01 19.07
C ASP A 473 -35.25 1.46 18.18
N GLU A 474 -35.83 2.31 17.34
CA GLU A 474 -36.87 1.90 16.39
C GLU A 474 -36.29 1.04 15.28
N PHE A 475 -35.12 1.41 14.75
CA PHE A 475 -34.41 0.59 13.77
C PHE A 475 -34.07 -0.81 14.30
N LEU A 476 -33.59 -0.92 15.54
CA LEU A 476 -33.28 -2.21 16.15
C LEU A 476 -34.53 -3.07 16.37
N LYS A 477 -35.67 -2.45 16.73
CA LYS A 477 -36.95 -3.16 16.91
C LYS A 477 -37.49 -3.75 15.61
N THR A 478 -37.16 -3.18 14.44
CA THR A 478 -37.57 -3.72 13.15
C THR A 478 -36.69 -4.86 12.64
N ARG A 479 -35.51 -5.10 13.26
CA ARG A 479 -34.61 -6.20 12.89
C ARG A 479 -35.05 -7.55 13.47
N ALA A 480 -34.80 -8.62 12.73
CA ALA A 480 -34.99 -9.98 13.21
C ALA A 480 -34.11 -10.27 14.44
N ALA A 481 -34.58 -11.10 15.38
CA ALA A 481 -33.89 -11.36 16.65
C ALA A 481 -32.45 -11.85 16.48
N GLY A 482 -32.17 -12.67 15.46
CA GLY A 482 -30.82 -13.15 15.14
C GLY A 482 -29.87 -12.07 14.61
N GLU A 483 -30.38 -11.00 14.02
CA GLU A 483 -29.59 -9.92 13.42
C GLU A 483 -29.33 -8.77 14.41
N GLN A 484 -30.08 -8.71 15.51
CA GLN A 484 -29.96 -7.61 16.47
C GLN A 484 -28.57 -7.54 17.12
N HIS A 485 -27.87 -8.66 17.29
CA HIS A 485 -26.51 -8.65 17.84
C HIS A 485 -25.54 -7.89 16.92
N PHE A 486 -25.57 -8.20 15.62
CA PHE A 486 -24.80 -7.48 14.60
C PHE A 486 -25.08 -5.98 14.63
N TYR A 487 -26.34 -5.59 14.54
CA TYR A 487 -26.69 -4.17 14.45
C TYR A 487 -26.38 -3.41 15.75
N LYS A 488 -26.54 -4.02 16.94
CA LYS A 488 -26.14 -3.37 18.19
C LYS A 488 -24.66 -2.98 18.18
N GLN A 489 -23.78 -3.86 17.71
CA GLN A 489 -22.36 -3.54 17.61
C GLN A 489 -22.09 -2.48 16.55
N VAL A 490 -22.66 -2.64 15.35
CA VAL A 490 -22.39 -1.74 14.21
C VAL A 490 -22.87 -0.32 14.46
N LEU A 491 -24.01 -0.11 15.12
CA LEU A 491 -24.58 1.22 15.34
C LEU A 491 -23.71 2.11 16.24
N ASP A 492 -22.85 1.51 17.08
CA ASP A 492 -21.93 2.22 17.98
C ASP A 492 -20.56 2.53 17.32
N THR A 493 -20.38 2.16 16.05
CA THR A 493 -19.08 2.31 15.36
C THR A 493 -18.88 3.69 14.75
N TYR A 494 -17.61 4.13 14.69
CA TYR A 494 -17.24 5.38 14.01
C TYR A 494 -17.54 5.32 12.51
N MET A 495 -17.37 4.15 11.90
CA MET A 495 -17.70 3.89 10.51
C MET A 495 -19.19 4.11 10.24
N PHE A 496 -20.09 3.56 11.07
CA PHE A 496 -21.53 3.78 10.94
C PHE A 496 -21.89 5.25 11.15
N HIS A 497 -21.30 5.93 12.15
CA HIS A 497 -21.54 7.35 12.36
C HIS A 497 -21.10 8.21 11.16
N SER A 498 -19.97 7.89 10.52
CA SER A 498 -19.51 8.55 9.30
C SER A 498 -20.48 8.32 8.14
N PHE A 499 -20.94 7.08 7.96
CA PHE A 499 -21.98 6.74 6.99
C PHE A 499 -23.29 7.48 7.24
N LEU A 500 -23.77 7.48 8.48
CA LEU A 500 -25.00 8.17 8.87
C LEU A 500 -24.89 9.67 8.61
N LYS A 501 -23.73 10.27 8.89
CA LYS A 501 -23.46 11.68 8.56
C LYS A 501 -23.57 11.93 7.05
N ALA A 502 -23.06 11.04 6.21
CA ALA A 502 -23.22 11.14 4.75
C ALA A 502 -24.70 11.03 4.33
N ARG A 503 -25.47 10.10 4.93
CA ARG A 503 -26.91 9.96 4.68
C ARG A 503 -27.70 11.21 5.10
N LEU A 504 -27.43 11.74 6.29
CA LEU A 504 -28.03 12.99 6.81
C LEU A 504 -27.70 14.21 5.92
N ASN A 505 -26.51 14.23 5.31
CA ASN A 505 -26.10 15.26 4.35
C ASN A 505 -26.61 15.00 2.91
N ARG A 506 -27.35 13.91 2.67
CA ARG A 506 -27.85 13.50 1.35
C ARG A 506 -26.73 13.35 0.33
N THR A 507 -25.58 12.84 0.75
CA THR A 507 -24.44 12.61 -0.14
C THR A 507 -24.81 11.56 -1.20
N MET A 508 -24.60 11.90 -2.47
CA MET A 508 -24.83 11.00 -3.61
C MET A 508 -23.58 10.17 -3.95
N ASP A 509 -23.13 9.37 -2.98
CA ASP A 509 -22.01 8.43 -3.13
C ASP A 509 -22.44 7.12 -3.85
N ALA A 510 -21.50 6.19 -4.01
CA ALA A 510 -21.74 4.91 -4.66
C ALA A 510 -22.86 4.09 -3.97
N PHE A 511 -22.98 4.17 -2.65
CA PHE A 511 -24.05 3.50 -1.90
C PHE A 511 -25.41 4.07 -2.30
N ALA A 512 -25.55 5.41 -2.28
CA ALA A 512 -26.80 6.08 -2.64
C ALA A 512 -27.22 5.77 -4.07
N GLN A 513 -26.27 5.75 -5.01
CA GLN A 513 -26.52 5.42 -6.41
C GLN A 513 -26.99 3.97 -6.56
N MET A 514 -26.28 3.02 -5.95
CA MET A 514 -26.67 1.61 -5.96
C MET A 514 -28.05 1.38 -5.33
N ASP A 515 -28.38 2.04 -4.22
CA ASP A 515 -29.70 1.91 -3.60
C ASP A 515 -30.82 2.38 -4.54
N LEU A 516 -30.64 3.50 -5.25
CA LEU A 516 -31.60 3.98 -6.25
C LEU A 516 -31.72 3.05 -7.47
N ASP A 517 -30.60 2.47 -7.90
CA ASP A 517 -30.54 1.58 -9.05
C ASP A 517 -31.22 0.22 -8.77
N THR A 518 -31.20 -0.22 -7.52
CA THR A 518 -31.71 -1.52 -7.07
C THR A 518 -33.08 -1.47 -6.40
N GLN A 519 -33.69 -0.29 -6.29
CA GLN A 519 -35.09 -0.11 -5.87
C GLN A 519 -36.06 -0.58 -6.95
N SER A 520 -37.23 -1.08 -6.53
CA SER A 520 -38.33 -1.43 -7.43
C SER A 520 -38.87 -0.16 -8.14
N GLU A 521 -39.53 -0.30 -9.30
CA GLU A 521 -40.11 0.85 -10.00
C GLU A 521 -41.21 1.57 -9.18
N GLU A 522 -41.87 0.85 -8.26
CA GLU A 522 -42.89 1.38 -7.36
C GLU A 522 -42.27 2.28 -6.27
N ASP A 523 -41.13 1.89 -5.71
CA ASP A 523 -40.37 2.67 -4.71
C ASP A 523 -39.75 3.94 -5.32
N ARG A 524 -39.35 3.90 -6.59
CA ARG A 524 -38.81 5.06 -7.34
C ARG A 524 -39.81 6.20 -7.50
N CYS A 525 -41.10 5.91 -7.44
CA CYS A 525 -42.17 6.91 -7.61
C CYS A 525 -42.47 7.70 -6.33
N LEU A 526 -42.03 7.23 -5.16
CA LEU A 526 -42.21 7.91 -3.87
C LEU A 526 -41.11 8.96 -3.60
N ILE A 527 -40.09 9.04 -4.44
CA ILE A 527 -38.98 9.97 -4.28
C ILE A 527 -39.28 11.29 -5.04
N PRO A 528 -39.19 12.48 -4.39
CA PRO A 528 -39.45 13.76 -5.03
C PRO A 528 -38.58 13.98 -6.27
N ALA A 529 -39.16 14.56 -7.33
CA ALA A 529 -38.52 14.71 -8.65
C ALA A 529 -37.14 15.43 -8.67
N TRP A 530 -36.77 16.11 -7.59
CA TRP A 530 -35.52 16.88 -7.46
C TRP A 530 -34.30 16.06 -7.04
N THR A 531 -34.46 14.77 -6.69
CA THR A 531 -33.33 13.85 -6.43
C THR A 531 -32.98 12.99 -7.65
N ARG A 532 -33.75 13.09 -8.75
CA ARG A 532 -33.43 12.41 -10.01
C ARG A 532 -32.20 13.10 -10.62
N PRO A 533 -31.18 12.36 -11.08
CA PRO A 533 -30.07 12.96 -11.79
C PRO A 533 -30.59 13.69 -13.03
N SER A 534 -30.31 14.99 -13.12
CA SER A 534 -30.61 15.81 -14.28
C SER A 534 -29.60 15.51 -15.39
N GLY A 535 -29.77 14.36 -16.05
CA GLY A 535 -29.01 13.98 -17.23
C GLY A 535 -29.76 12.91 -18.01
N PRO A 536 -29.74 12.94 -19.36
CA PRO A 536 -30.37 11.89 -20.14
C PRO A 536 -29.69 10.54 -19.83
N PRO A 537 -30.42 9.42 -19.88
CA PRO A 537 -29.82 8.11 -19.75
C PRO A 537 -28.76 7.97 -20.83
N SER A 538 -27.51 7.70 -20.41
CA SER A 538 -26.41 7.37 -21.31
C SER A 538 -26.90 6.29 -22.27
N ALA A 539 -26.86 6.61 -23.56
CA ALA A 539 -27.37 5.78 -24.62
C ALA A 539 -26.78 4.36 -24.49
N ARG A 540 -27.66 3.36 -24.51
CA ARG A 540 -27.27 1.98 -24.79
C ARG A 540 -26.45 2.01 -26.09
N VAL A 541 -25.15 1.74 -25.98
CA VAL A 541 -24.26 1.56 -27.13
C VAL A 541 -24.72 0.28 -27.82
N ALA A 542 -25.54 0.44 -28.84
CA ALA A 542 -25.84 -0.62 -29.80
C ALA A 542 -24.57 -0.87 -30.62
N TRP A 543 -24.07 -2.09 -30.56
CA TRP A 543 -23.03 -2.58 -31.46
C TRP A 543 -23.57 -2.58 -32.89
N LEU A 544 -23.11 -1.64 -33.71
CA LEU A 544 -23.28 -1.71 -35.16
C LEU A 544 -22.00 -2.30 -35.75
N HIS A 545 -22.12 -3.57 -36.14
CA HIS A 545 -21.23 -4.21 -37.10
C HIS A 545 -21.14 -3.36 -38.37
N TRP A 546 -19.94 -3.20 -38.91
CA TRP A 546 -19.73 -2.81 -40.30
C TRP A 546 -18.88 -3.87 -40.99
N ASP A 547 -19.55 -4.63 -41.86
CA ASP A 547 -18.95 -5.28 -43.02
C ASP A 547 -18.54 -4.20 -44.03
N ARG A 548 -17.26 -4.18 -44.41
CA ARG A 548 -16.76 -4.23 -45.80
C ARG A 548 -15.25 -4.07 -45.85
#